data_AF-A0AAI9HVZ5-F1
#
_entry.id   AF-A0AAI9HVZ5-F1
#
_cell.length_a   1.000
_cell.length_b   1.000
_cell.length_c   1.000
_cell.angle_alpha   90.00
_cell.angle_beta   90.00
_cell.angle_gamma   90.00
#
_symmetry.space_group_name_H-M   'P 1'
#
loop_
_entity.id
_entity.type
_entity.pdbx_description
1 polymer ?
#
loop_
_entity_poly.entity_id
_entity_poly.type
_entity_poly.pdbx_seq_one_letter_code
_entity_poly.pdbx_strand_id
1 'polypeptide(L)'
;SLMTEKHFELFEKHPPISISVSIYGKDNRELRRFSKNKRASLYRIMSNISRLEKLGITIHKGLTLCKSISVSSSDLAFFSENKIEINTYLIPSLNYQNNLEERLSPNEIVKIENDLSMKRIIKDNNISMDNLDYFKKCSGGYSSLFVDQFGHASICAVYRKKQYNIINENINDVWKELNSISEHFHKIYYDSKCGQCSLNAACRNCPAYMDLEHRGNKNKYLCDLASARMNHN
;
A
#
# COMPACT_ATOMS: atom_id res chain seq x y z
N SER A 1 11.63 -17.26 -3.99
CA SER A 1 12.04 -16.84 -2.64
C SER A 1 13.56 -16.84 -2.56
N LEU A 2 14.16 -15.82 -1.94
CA LEU A 2 15.59 -15.77 -1.60
C LEU A 2 15.87 -16.29 -0.17
N MET A 3 14.84 -16.75 0.55
CA MET A 3 15.02 -17.35 1.87
C MET A 3 15.86 -18.61 1.79
N THR A 4 16.65 -18.82 2.84
CA THR A 4 17.57 -19.94 3.04
C THR A 4 17.35 -20.54 4.43
N GLU A 5 17.95 -21.69 4.73
CA GLU A 5 17.86 -22.32 6.07
C GLU A 5 18.29 -21.39 7.20
N LYS A 6 19.33 -20.55 6.99
CA LYS A 6 19.75 -19.53 7.97
C LYS A 6 18.63 -18.57 8.38
N HIS A 7 17.68 -18.28 7.48
CA HIS A 7 16.54 -17.44 7.82
C HIS A 7 15.54 -18.19 8.70
N PHE A 8 15.33 -19.49 8.47
CA PHE A 8 14.46 -20.31 9.31
C PHE A 8 15.06 -20.51 10.69
N GLU A 9 16.36 -20.83 10.78
CA GLU A 9 17.11 -20.90 12.05
C GLU A 9 17.01 -19.58 12.83
N LEU A 10 17.13 -18.44 12.13
CA LEU A 10 16.97 -17.13 12.75
C LEU A 10 15.56 -16.91 13.30
N PHE A 11 14.52 -17.26 12.52
CA PHE A 11 13.13 -17.06 12.93
C PHE A 11 12.66 -18.06 13.97
N GLU A 12 13.27 -19.24 14.09
CA GLU A 12 13.06 -20.14 15.21
C GLU A 12 13.57 -19.53 16.52
N LYS A 13 14.75 -18.91 16.48
CA LYS A 13 15.33 -18.24 17.66
C LYS A 13 14.64 -16.92 17.99
N HIS A 14 14.26 -16.17 16.96
CA HIS A 14 13.73 -14.81 17.04
C HIS A 14 12.54 -14.66 16.08
N PRO A 15 11.36 -15.21 16.43
CA PRO A 15 10.21 -15.19 15.54
C PRO A 15 9.70 -13.75 15.35
N PRO A 16 9.51 -13.30 14.10
CA PRO A 16 8.82 -12.05 13.85
C PRO A 16 7.34 -12.18 14.22
N ILE A 17 6.71 -11.06 14.59
CA ILE A 17 5.26 -11.02 14.87
C ILE A 17 4.46 -11.45 13.63
N SER A 18 4.87 -10.97 12.46
CA SER A 18 4.28 -11.36 11.18
C SER A 18 5.25 -11.15 10.02
N ILE A 19 4.96 -11.79 8.89
CA ILE A 19 5.67 -11.59 7.61
C ILE A 19 4.64 -11.31 6.52
N SER A 20 4.88 -10.24 5.75
CA SER A 20 4.11 -9.93 4.54
C SER A 20 4.83 -10.45 3.30
N VAL A 21 4.12 -11.20 2.45
CA VAL A 21 4.65 -11.78 1.22
C VAL A 21 3.85 -11.29 0.01
N SER A 22 4.53 -10.68 -0.95
CA SER A 22 3.88 -10.24 -2.19
C SER A 22 3.87 -11.37 -3.23
N ILE A 23 2.69 -11.75 -3.75
CA ILE A 23 2.53 -12.84 -4.70
C ILE A 23 1.79 -12.34 -5.94
N TYR A 24 2.51 -12.25 -7.07
CA TYR A 24 2.00 -11.67 -8.31
C TYR A 24 1.86 -12.73 -9.40
N GLY A 25 0.70 -13.39 -9.46
CA GLY A 25 0.34 -14.38 -10.48
C GLY A 25 0.03 -15.77 -9.91
N LYS A 26 -0.76 -16.57 -10.65
CA LYS A 26 -1.21 -17.91 -10.22
C LYS A 26 -0.27 -19.05 -10.59
N ASP A 27 0.73 -18.77 -11.43
CA ASP A 27 1.69 -19.76 -11.88
C ASP A 27 3.11 -19.17 -12.06
N ASN A 28 4.08 -20.04 -12.34
CA ASN A 28 5.47 -19.63 -12.56
C ASN A 28 5.62 -18.69 -13.76
N ARG A 29 4.82 -18.83 -14.82
CA ARG A 29 4.91 -18.00 -16.02
C ARG A 29 4.50 -16.57 -15.69
N GLU A 30 3.35 -16.38 -15.03
CA GLU A 30 2.87 -15.06 -14.61
C GLU A 30 3.81 -14.43 -13.59
N LEU A 31 4.22 -15.18 -12.58
CA LEU A 31 5.16 -14.72 -11.56
C LEU A 31 6.49 -14.27 -12.16
N ARG A 32 7.06 -15.03 -13.11
CA ARG A 32 8.30 -14.67 -13.81
C ARG A 32 8.11 -13.49 -14.75
N ARG A 33 6.95 -13.42 -15.43
CA ARG A 33 6.61 -12.30 -16.32
C ARG A 33 6.52 -10.99 -15.55
N PHE A 34 5.91 -11.00 -14.36
CA PHE A 34 5.78 -9.83 -13.52
C PHE A 34 7.11 -9.46 -12.85
N SER A 35 7.71 -10.39 -12.10
CA SER A 35 8.94 -10.14 -11.33
C SER A 35 10.20 -9.95 -12.17
N LYS A 36 10.14 -10.26 -13.49
CA LYS A 36 11.28 -10.35 -14.40
C LYS A 36 12.40 -11.29 -13.92
N ASN A 37 12.09 -12.17 -12.96
CA ASN A 37 13.04 -13.11 -12.40
C ASN A 37 12.78 -14.52 -12.95
N LYS A 38 13.59 -14.98 -13.91
CA LYS A 38 13.46 -16.32 -14.52
C LYS A 38 13.56 -17.48 -13.51
N ARG A 39 14.18 -17.26 -12.34
CA ARG A 39 14.32 -18.25 -11.24
C ARG A 39 13.19 -18.16 -10.21
N ALA A 40 12.19 -17.30 -10.43
CA ALA A 40 11.02 -17.26 -9.58
C ALA A 40 10.24 -18.59 -9.67
N SER A 41 9.78 -19.06 -8.51
CA SER A 41 9.06 -20.31 -8.36
C SER A 41 7.96 -20.10 -7.31
N LEU A 42 6.71 -20.20 -7.75
CA LEU A 42 5.53 -20.10 -6.91
C LEU A 42 5.52 -21.26 -5.90
N TYR A 43 5.82 -22.48 -6.35
CA TYR A 43 5.97 -23.64 -5.47
C TYR A 43 6.93 -23.37 -4.31
N ARG A 44 8.11 -22.82 -4.60
CA ARG A 44 9.10 -22.50 -3.56
C ARG A 44 8.62 -21.39 -2.61
N ILE A 45 7.84 -20.42 -3.11
CA ILE A 45 7.25 -19.38 -2.27
C ILE A 45 6.20 -20.00 -1.33
N MET A 46 5.27 -20.78 -1.87
CA MET A 46 4.19 -21.42 -1.10
C MET A 46 4.74 -22.43 -0.07
N SER A 47 5.74 -23.23 -0.45
CA SER A 47 6.41 -24.15 0.48
C SER A 47 7.09 -23.42 1.65
N ASN A 48 7.77 -22.30 1.36
CA ASN A 48 8.38 -21.49 2.42
C ASN A 48 7.34 -20.82 3.32
N ILE A 49 6.19 -20.39 2.77
CA ILE A 49 5.07 -19.86 3.56
C ILE A 49 4.58 -20.94 4.53
N SER A 50 4.33 -22.16 4.05
CA SER A 50 3.89 -23.26 4.92
C SER A 50 4.91 -23.61 6.00
N ARG A 51 6.21 -23.47 5.73
CA ARG A 51 7.25 -23.63 6.76
C ARG A 51 7.19 -22.52 7.81
N LEU A 52 7.03 -21.27 7.40
CA LEU A 52 6.89 -20.13 8.33
C LEU A 52 5.62 -20.26 9.19
N GLU A 53 4.49 -20.68 8.60
CA GLU A 53 3.24 -20.91 9.33
C GLU A 53 3.41 -22.01 10.39
N LYS A 54 4.18 -23.08 10.10
CA LYS A 54 4.52 -24.12 11.08
C LYS A 54 5.39 -23.62 12.25
N LEU A 55 6.13 -22.52 12.06
CA LEU A 55 6.86 -21.84 13.14
C LEU A 55 5.95 -20.92 13.98
N GLY A 56 4.64 -20.88 13.70
CA GLY A 56 3.70 -20.00 14.38
C GLY A 56 3.73 -18.55 13.90
N ILE A 57 4.40 -18.27 12.78
CA ILE A 57 4.52 -16.91 12.23
C ILE A 57 3.26 -16.57 11.45
N THR A 58 2.64 -15.44 11.76
CA THR A 58 1.49 -14.94 11.00
C THR A 58 1.93 -14.45 9.62
N ILE A 59 1.31 -14.99 8.56
CA ILE A 59 1.64 -14.62 7.18
C ILE A 59 0.51 -13.81 6.54
N HIS A 60 0.84 -12.62 6.06
CA HIS A 60 -0.02 -11.82 5.20
C HIS A 60 0.43 -12.00 3.76
N LYS A 61 -0.50 -12.32 2.85
CA LYS A 61 -0.22 -12.44 1.43
C LYS A 61 -0.98 -11.36 0.70
N GLY A 62 -0.32 -10.68 -0.25
CA GLY A 62 -1.01 -9.69 -1.04
C GLY A 62 -0.35 -9.34 -2.36
N LEU A 63 -1.06 -8.54 -3.14
CA LEU A 63 -0.57 -7.96 -4.38
C LEU A 63 -1.16 -6.57 -4.58
N THR A 64 -0.47 -5.70 -5.30
CA THR A 64 -1.05 -4.46 -5.79
C THR A 64 -1.45 -4.62 -7.25
N LEU A 65 -2.73 -4.41 -7.55
CA LEU A 65 -3.27 -4.63 -8.87
C LEU A 65 -2.77 -3.58 -9.88
N CYS A 66 -2.41 -4.05 -11.07
CA CYS A 66 -2.02 -3.22 -12.21
C CYS A 66 -2.35 -3.95 -13.53
N LYS A 67 -2.27 -3.25 -14.67
CA LYS A 67 -2.59 -3.80 -16.00
C LYS A 67 -1.78 -5.05 -16.36
N SER A 68 -0.54 -5.15 -15.87
CA SER A 68 0.32 -6.32 -16.09
C SER A 68 -0.09 -7.57 -15.31
N ILE A 69 -1.07 -7.48 -14.39
CA ILE A 69 -1.60 -8.62 -13.63
C ILE A 69 -2.91 -9.11 -14.25
N SER A 70 -2.97 -10.41 -14.53
CA SER A 70 -4.18 -11.06 -15.01
C SER A 70 -5.21 -11.16 -13.88
N VAL A 71 -6.47 -10.87 -14.23
CA VAL A 71 -7.64 -10.95 -13.33
C VAL A 71 -8.75 -11.78 -13.97
N SER A 72 -8.38 -12.82 -14.72
CA SER A 72 -9.37 -13.78 -15.22
C SER A 72 -10.05 -14.49 -14.03
N SER A 73 -11.20 -15.12 -14.26
CA SER A 73 -11.89 -15.89 -13.21
C SER A 73 -10.99 -16.92 -12.54
N SER A 74 -10.07 -17.54 -13.30
CA SER A 74 -9.08 -18.49 -12.77
C SER A 74 -8.01 -17.84 -11.89
N ASP A 75 -7.63 -16.59 -12.18
CA ASP A 75 -6.68 -15.82 -11.35
C ASP A 75 -7.34 -15.41 -10.03
N LEU A 76 -8.55 -14.87 -10.12
CA LEU A 76 -9.32 -14.44 -8.95
C LEU A 76 -9.64 -15.62 -8.02
N ALA A 77 -10.00 -16.79 -8.59
CA ALA A 77 -10.18 -18.02 -7.81
C ALA A 77 -8.89 -18.41 -7.08
N PHE A 78 -7.75 -18.42 -7.78
CA PHE A 78 -6.45 -18.71 -7.16
C PHE A 78 -6.12 -17.74 -6.02
N PHE A 79 -6.30 -16.43 -6.22
CA PHE A 79 -6.03 -15.42 -5.19
C PHE A 79 -6.93 -15.62 -3.97
N SER A 80 -8.22 -15.89 -4.19
CA SER A 80 -9.19 -16.16 -3.13
C SER A 80 -8.83 -17.42 -2.32
N GLU A 81 -8.63 -18.56 -3.00
CA GLU A 81 -8.28 -19.85 -2.39
C GLU A 81 -7.01 -19.77 -1.55
N ASN A 82 -6.02 -18.99 -2.00
CA ASN A 82 -4.73 -18.84 -1.32
C ASN A 82 -4.70 -17.68 -0.32
N LYS A 83 -5.85 -16.99 -0.10
CA LYS A 83 -5.98 -15.83 0.79
C LYS A 83 -4.96 -14.75 0.46
N ILE A 84 -4.83 -14.41 -0.83
CA ILE A 84 -3.96 -13.35 -1.33
C ILE A 84 -4.82 -12.08 -1.44
N GLU A 85 -4.54 -11.10 -0.59
CA GLU A 85 -5.26 -9.82 -0.57
C GLU A 85 -4.90 -8.96 -1.78
N ILE A 86 -5.92 -8.46 -2.48
CA ILE A 86 -5.74 -7.60 -3.64
C ILE A 86 -5.86 -6.14 -3.20
N ASN A 87 -4.76 -5.41 -3.25
CA ASN A 87 -4.75 -3.97 -3.11
C ASN A 87 -5.00 -3.31 -4.47
N THR A 88 -6.14 -2.64 -4.63
CA THR A 88 -6.53 -1.99 -5.89
C THR A 88 -5.95 -0.59 -6.09
N TYR A 89 -5.01 -0.18 -5.23
CA TYR A 89 -4.38 1.13 -5.29
C TYR A 89 -2.91 1.05 -5.68
N LEU A 90 -2.64 1.35 -6.94
CA LEU A 90 -1.28 1.58 -7.43
C LEU A 90 -0.88 3.03 -7.22
N ILE A 91 -0.05 3.28 -6.22
CA ILE A 91 0.49 4.60 -5.86
C ILE A 91 1.67 4.98 -6.79
N PRO A 92 2.05 6.26 -6.91
CA PRO A 92 3.12 6.69 -7.82
C PRO A 92 4.48 6.17 -7.34
N SER A 93 5.37 5.85 -8.27
CA SER A 93 6.77 5.58 -7.97
C SER A 93 7.46 6.86 -7.49
N LEU A 94 8.46 6.72 -6.61
CA LEU A 94 9.15 7.86 -6.01
C LEU A 94 9.82 8.79 -7.04
N ASN A 95 10.31 8.23 -8.16
CA ASN A 95 11.22 8.98 -9.04
C ASN A 95 10.78 9.10 -10.51
N TYR A 96 9.73 8.43 -10.98
CA TYR A 96 9.51 8.37 -12.44
C TYR A 96 8.06 8.38 -12.90
N GLN A 97 7.06 8.28 -12.01
CA GLN A 97 5.62 8.15 -12.35
C GLN A 97 5.27 7.16 -13.48
N ASN A 98 6.22 6.40 -13.99
CA ASN A 98 6.08 5.51 -15.14
C ASN A 98 5.15 4.34 -14.85
N ASN A 99 4.99 3.98 -13.58
CA ASN A 99 4.04 2.96 -13.16
C ASN A 99 2.58 3.45 -13.20
N LEU A 100 2.32 4.75 -13.39
CA LEU A 100 0.95 5.26 -13.47
C LEU A 100 0.23 4.79 -14.74
N GLU A 101 0.96 4.53 -15.83
CA GLU A 101 0.41 3.95 -17.05
C GLU A 101 -0.14 2.53 -16.83
N GLU A 102 0.40 1.82 -15.85
CA GLU A 102 -0.05 0.49 -15.43
C GLU A 102 -1.30 0.52 -14.55
N ARG A 103 -1.86 1.69 -14.23
CA ARG A 103 -3.14 1.79 -13.51
C ARG A 103 -4.28 1.30 -14.40
N LEU A 104 -5.15 0.48 -13.82
CA LEU A 104 -6.48 0.23 -14.37
C LEU A 104 -7.33 1.49 -14.23
N SER A 105 -8.29 1.66 -15.14
CA SER A 105 -9.27 2.73 -15.05
C SER A 105 -10.15 2.59 -13.78
N PRO A 106 -10.74 3.70 -13.30
CA PRO A 106 -11.72 3.68 -12.22
C PRO A 106 -12.78 2.59 -12.33
N ASN A 107 -13.41 2.45 -13.49
CA ASN A 107 -14.50 1.49 -13.70
C ASN A 107 -14.01 0.03 -13.73
N GLU A 108 -12.81 -0.23 -14.26
CA GLU A 108 -12.19 -1.56 -14.19
C GLU A 108 -11.92 -1.97 -12.74
N ILE A 109 -11.41 -1.05 -11.91
CA ILE A 109 -11.20 -1.30 -10.48
C ILE A 109 -12.53 -1.62 -9.78
N VAL A 110 -13.57 -0.81 -10.00
CA VAL A 110 -14.89 -1.01 -9.37
C VAL A 110 -15.50 -2.35 -9.77
N LYS A 111 -15.40 -2.72 -11.05
CA LYS A 111 -15.85 -4.03 -11.53
C LYS A 111 -15.16 -5.18 -10.77
N ILE A 112 -13.83 -5.12 -10.66
CA ILE A 112 -13.04 -6.16 -9.97
C ILE A 112 -13.36 -6.18 -8.47
N GLU A 113 -13.50 -5.02 -7.83
CA GLU A 113 -13.90 -4.91 -6.43
C GLU A 113 -15.27 -5.56 -6.19
N ASN A 114 -16.23 -5.36 -7.10
CA ASN A 114 -17.55 -5.99 -7.04
C ASN A 114 -17.50 -7.50 -7.26
N ASP A 115 -16.78 -7.96 -8.28
CA ASP A 115 -16.61 -9.40 -8.58
C ASP A 115 -15.98 -10.15 -7.38
N LEU A 116 -15.09 -9.48 -6.64
CA LEU A 116 -14.44 -10.02 -5.44
C LEU A 116 -15.21 -9.77 -4.15
N SER A 117 -16.39 -9.15 -4.21
CA SER A 117 -17.16 -8.73 -3.03
C SER A 117 -16.33 -7.90 -2.03
N MET A 118 -15.38 -7.11 -2.53
CA MET A 118 -14.56 -6.17 -1.75
C MET A 118 -15.39 -4.95 -1.37
N LYS A 119 -16.46 -5.16 -0.59
CA LYS A 119 -17.39 -4.11 -0.20
C LYS A 119 -16.63 -2.99 0.51
N ARG A 120 -16.69 -1.80 -0.08
CA ARG A 120 -16.24 -0.58 0.58
C ARG A 120 -17.46 0.08 1.15
N ILE A 121 -17.50 0.17 2.47
CA ILE A 121 -18.58 0.85 3.17
C ILE A 121 -18.43 2.33 2.84
N ILE A 122 -19.23 2.81 1.89
CA ILE A 122 -19.38 4.23 1.64
C ILE A 122 -20.77 4.61 2.16
N LYS A 123 -20.81 5.30 3.29
CA LYS A 123 -22.07 5.76 3.88
C LYS A 123 -22.45 7.08 3.23
N ASP A 124 -23.58 7.06 2.52
CA ASP A 124 -24.05 8.15 1.65
C ASP A 124 -24.52 9.41 2.39
N ASN A 125 -24.68 9.36 3.72
CA ASN A 125 -25.28 10.44 4.48
C ASN A 125 -24.38 10.88 5.63
N ASN A 126 -24.08 12.19 5.68
CA ASN A 126 -23.40 12.91 6.76
C ASN A 126 -22.33 12.08 7.46
N ILE A 127 -21.14 12.06 6.88
CA ILE A 127 -19.92 11.52 7.49
C ILE A 127 -19.82 12.07 8.92
N SER A 128 -20.13 11.25 9.94
CA SER A 128 -19.85 11.63 11.32
C SER A 128 -18.34 11.83 11.44
N MET A 129 -17.92 12.72 12.33
CA MET A 129 -16.50 12.98 12.59
C MET A 129 -15.72 11.68 12.90
N ASP A 130 -16.42 10.65 13.36
CA ASP A 130 -15.91 9.32 13.75
C ASP A 130 -15.68 8.38 12.56
N ASN A 131 -16.18 8.72 11.37
CA ASN A 131 -15.87 7.99 10.14
C ASN A 131 -14.53 8.51 9.58
N LEU A 132 -13.45 8.15 10.28
CA LEU A 132 -12.10 8.61 9.98
C LEU A 132 -11.66 8.06 8.62
N ASP A 133 -11.47 8.96 7.66
CA ASP A 133 -10.85 8.66 6.37
C ASP A 133 -9.43 8.09 6.52
N TYR A 134 -8.87 7.57 5.42
CA TYR A 134 -7.55 6.94 5.43
C TYR A 134 -6.45 7.88 5.94
N PHE A 135 -6.49 9.17 5.60
CA PHE A 135 -5.45 10.11 5.97
C PHE A 135 -5.59 10.61 7.41
N LYS A 136 -6.80 10.71 7.96
CA LYS A 136 -7.05 10.97 9.39
C LYS A 136 -6.40 9.94 10.32
N LYS A 137 -6.15 8.72 9.82
CA LYS A 137 -5.46 7.65 10.54
C LYS A 137 -3.94 7.64 10.32
N CYS A 138 -3.40 8.62 9.60
CA CYS A 138 -1.97 8.71 9.31
C CYS A 138 -1.19 9.00 10.60
N SER A 139 -0.29 8.09 10.96
CA SER A 139 0.60 8.23 12.11
C SER A 139 2.01 8.70 11.74
N GLY A 140 2.28 8.95 10.45
CA GLY A 140 3.59 9.32 9.94
C GLY A 140 4.07 10.63 10.55
N GLY A 141 5.26 10.63 11.15
CA GLY A 141 5.83 11.76 11.88
C GLY A 141 5.31 11.95 13.31
N TYR A 142 4.21 11.30 13.72
CA TYR A 142 3.70 11.35 15.09
C TYR A 142 4.17 10.17 15.93
N SER A 143 3.81 8.96 15.49
CA SER A 143 4.11 7.70 16.19
C SER A 143 4.75 6.65 15.27
N SER A 144 5.07 7.03 14.03
CA SER A 144 5.82 6.21 13.09
C SER A 144 6.73 7.08 12.23
N LEU A 145 7.85 6.52 11.80
CA LEU A 145 8.72 7.10 10.78
C LEU A 145 9.24 6.00 9.86
N PHE A 146 9.73 6.41 8.71
CA PHE A 146 10.42 5.53 7.78
C PHE A 146 11.92 5.86 7.82
N VAL A 147 12.79 4.85 7.93
CA VAL A 147 14.25 5.01 7.85
C VAL A 147 14.78 4.25 6.63
N ASP A 148 15.62 4.90 5.82
CA ASP A 148 16.33 4.21 4.75
C ASP A 148 17.64 3.53 5.22
N GLN A 149 18.30 2.82 4.30
CA GLN A 149 19.53 2.08 4.60
C GLN A 149 20.73 2.96 5.02
N PHE A 150 20.65 4.28 4.80
CA PHE A 150 21.70 5.24 5.15
C PHE A 150 21.38 6.00 6.45
N GLY A 151 20.29 5.63 7.14
CA GLY A 151 19.86 6.28 8.36
C GLY A 151 19.06 7.57 8.13
N HIS A 152 18.60 7.86 6.91
CA HIS A 152 17.74 9.02 6.69
C HIS A 152 16.29 8.68 7.05
N ALA A 153 15.73 9.45 7.99
CA ALA A 153 14.36 9.34 8.45
C ALA A 153 13.43 10.34 7.74
N SER A 154 12.23 9.88 7.39
CA SER A 154 11.14 10.69 6.85
C SER A 154 9.80 10.29 7.48
N ILE A 155 8.74 11.11 7.31
CA ILE A 155 7.44 10.83 7.91
C ILE A 155 6.80 9.53 7.40
N CYS A 156 7.14 9.08 6.19
CA CYS A 156 6.69 7.81 5.61
C CYS A 156 7.57 7.40 4.42
N ALA A 157 7.42 6.16 3.95
CA ALA A 157 8.18 5.64 2.82
C ALA A 157 7.93 6.38 1.49
N VAL A 158 6.83 7.13 1.41
CA VAL A 158 6.35 7.81 0.19
C VAL A 158 6.89 9.24 0.13
N TYR A 159 6.79 10.00 1.21
CA TYR A 159 7.31 11.36 1.26
C TYR A 159 8.78 11.35 1.66
N ARG A 160 9.64 11.55 0.67
CA ARG A 160 11.10 11.51 0.81
C ARG A 160 11.81 12.83 0.49
N LYS A 161 11.09 13.95 0.35
CA LYS A 161 11.70 15.25 0.01
C LYS A 161 12.46 15.91 1.17
N LYS A 162 11.93 15.79 2.40
CA LYS A 162 12.61 16.23 3.63
C LYS A 162 12.96 15.01 4.45
N GLN A 163 14.24 14.86 4.75
CA GLN A 163 14.78 13.74 5.52
C GLN A 163 15.87 14.24 6.45
N TYR A 164 16.07 13.53 7.56
CA TYR A 164 17.02 13.86 8.61
C TYR A 164 17.80 12.61 9.01
N ASN A 165 19.09 12.73 9.32
CA ASN A 165 19.93 11.56 9.56
C ASN A 165 19.94 11.16 11.04
N ILE A 166 19.30 10.04 11.39
CA ILE A 166 19.19 9.58 12.79
C ILE A 166 20.49 9.00 13.36
N ILE A 167 21.51 8.76 12.53
CA ILE A 167 22.83 8.28 12.97
C ILE A 167 23.66 9.45 13.49
N ASN A 168 23.55 10.61 12.83
CA ASN A 168 24.39 11.78 13.11
C ASN A 168 23.68 12.86 13.95
N GLU A 169 22.35 12.84 14.02
CA GLU A 169 21.54 13.85 14.69
C GLU A 169 20.87 13.31 15.96
N ASN A 170 20.43 14.22 16.84
CA ASN A 170 19.66 13.83 18.02
C ASN A 170 18.26 13.34 17.59
N ILE A 171 17.89 12.11 17.98
CA ILE A 171 16.61 11.52 17.59
C ILE A 171 15.39 12.34 18.03
N ASN A 172 15.46 13.05 19.17
CA ASN A 172 14.34 13.88 19.62
C ASN A 172 14.16 15.11 18.73
N ASP A 173 15.25 15.68 18.22
CA ASP A 173 15.19 16.82 17.31
C ASP A 173 14.72 16.37 15.92
N VAL A 174 15.21 15.23 15.43
CA VAL A 174 14.66 14.58 14.22
C VAL A 174 13.16 14.34 14.39
N TRP A 175 12.71 13.82 15.53
CA TRP A 175 11.30 13.55 15.76
C TRP A 175 10.45 14.82 15.77
N LYS A 176 10.93 15.92 16.38
CA LYS A 176 10.25 17.23 16.33
C LYS A 176 10.10 17.73 14.90
N GLU A 177 11.14 17.60 14.08
CA GLU A 177 11.10 18.00 12.67
C GLU A 177 10.08 17.17 11.87
N LEU A 178 10.08 15.84 12.06
CA LEU A 178 9.11 14.95 11.41
C LEU A 178 7.67 15.22 11.86
N ASN A 179 7.47 15.55 13.14
CA ASN A 179 6.19 15.92 13.69
C ASN A 179 5.66 17.21 13.04
N SER A 180 6.48 18.26 12.97
CA SER A 180 6.18 19.52 12.28
C SER A 180 5.79 19.30 10.80
N ILE A 181 6.51 18.42 10.09
CA ILE A 181 6.14 18.05 8.71
C ILE A 181 4.75 17.38 8.67
N SER A 182 4.46 16.50 9.63
CA SER A 182 3.16 15.85 9.72
C SER A 182 2.03 16.84 10.01
N GLU A 183 2.22 17.74 10.97
CA GLU A 183 1.26 18.82 11.28
C GLU A 183 0.97 19.67 10.05
N HIS A 184 2.02 20.04 9.30
CA HIS A 184 1.88 20.78 8.06
C HIS A 184 1.09 20.00 6.98
N PHE A 185 1.37 18.71 6.83
CA PHE A 185 0.65 17.82 5.90
C PHE A 185 -0.84 17.71 6.27
N HIS A 186 -1.13 17.55 7.56
CA HIS A 186 -2.49 17.53 8.09
C HIS A 186 -3.22 18.83 7.81
N LYS A 187 -2.58 19.97 8.11
CA LYS A 187 -3.13 21.29 7.82
C LYS A 187 -3.46 21.46 6.34
N ILE A 188 -2.52 21.17 5.43
CA ILE A 188 -2.77 21.25 3.97
C ILE A 188 -3.97 20.38 3.57
N TYR A 189 -4.06 19.16 4.09
CA TYR A 189 -5.14 18.25 3.73
C TYR A 189 -6.50 18.78 4.22
N TYR A 190 -6.61 19.14 5.49
CA TYR A 190 -7.87 19.57 6.10
C TYR A 190 -8.36 20.91 5.56
N ASP A 191 -7.45 21.83 5.25
CA ASP A 191 -7.77 23.12 4.63
C ASP A 191 -8.10 22.99 3.13
N SER A 192 -7.86 21.82 2.52
CA SER A 192 -8.15 21.57 1.12
C SER A 192 -9.59 21.08 0.87
N LYS A 193 -10.01 21.12 -0.39
CA LYS A 193 -11.27 20.50 -0.86
C LYS A 193 -11.34 18.99 -0.56
N CYS A 194 -10.21 18.30 -0.36
CA CYS A 194 -10.20 16.88 -0.03
C CYS A 194 -10.58 16.61 1.43
N GLY A 195 -10.11 17.44 2.38
CA GLY A 195 -10.45 17.30 3.79
C GLY A 195 -11.93 17.51 4.07
N GLN A 196 -12.60 18.31 3.25
CA GLN A 196 -14.03 18.60 3.32
C GLN A 196 -14.89 17.76 2.36
N CYS A 197 -14.28 16.81 1.63
CA CYS A 197 -14.98 16.05 0.59
C CYS A 197 -15.88 14.96 1.18
N SER A 198 -17.13 14.89 0.74
CA SER A 198 -18.08 13.82 1.11
C SER A 198 -17.67 12.42 0.63
N LEU A 199 -16.68 12.32 -0.26
CA LEU A 199 -16.17 11.04 -0.76
C LEU A 199 -14.87 10.61 -0.06
N ASN A 200 -14.37 11.37 0.93
CA ASN A 200 -13.08 11.08 1.56
C ASN A 200 -13.04 9.70 2.24
N ALA A 201 -14.16 9.19 2.76
CA ALA A 201 -14.28 7.86 3.35
C ALA A 201 -14.03 6.73 2.33
N ALA A 202 -14.31 6.96 1.05
CA ALA A 202 -14.07 6.02 -0.05
C ALA A 202 -12.74 6.25 -0.78
N CYS A 203 -12.01 7.30 -0.40
CA CYS A 203 -10.81 7.79 -1.05
C CYS A 203 -9.57 7.50 -0.19
N ARG A 204 -8.43 7.28 -0.85
CA ARG A 204 -7.12 7.15 -0.19
C ARG A 204 -6.17 8.29 -0.55
N ASN A 205 -6.71 9.46 -0.90
CA ASN A 205 -5.89 10.62 -1.21
C ASN A 205 -5.08 11.04 0.03
N CYS A 206 -3.79 11.24 -0.16
CA CYS A 206 -2.84 11.69 0.86
C CYS A 206 -1.97 12.78 0.24
N PRO A 207 -1.59 13.84 0.97
CA PRO A 207 -0.71 14.89 0.45
C PRO A 207 0.62 14.36 -0.12
N ALA A 208 1.15 13.25 0.39
CA ALA A 208 2.35 12.62 -0.18
C ALA A 208 2.11 12.08 -1.60
N TYR A 209 0.94 11.49 -1.87
CA TYR A 209 0.59 11.03 -3.23
C TYR A 209 0.36 12.21 -4.16
N MET A 210 -0.26 13.27 -3.66
CA MET A 210 -0.42 14.51 -4.43
C MET A 210 0.96 15.03 -4.80
N ASP A 211 1.83 15.29 -3.83
CA ASP A 211 3.19 15.82 -4.06
C ASP A 211 4.02 15.00 -5.06
N LEU A 212 3.82 13.68 -5.10
CA LEU A 212 4.47 12.78 -6.06
C LEU A 212 3.83 12.79 -7.46
N GLU A 213 2.51 12.86 -7.59
CA GLU A 213 1.79 12.79 -8.89
C GLU A 213 1.59 14.15 -9.54
N HIS A 214 1.26 15.15 -8.72
CA HIS A 214 0.76 16.44 -9.13
C HIS A 214 1.27 17.51 -8.16
N ARG A 215 1.91 18.56 -8.66
CA ARG A 215 2.27 19.73 -7.84
C ARG A 215 1.03 20.59 -7.47
N GLY A 216 -0.08 19.96 -7.07
CA GLY A 216 -1.36 20.59 -6.79
C GLY A 216 -2.29 19.75 -5.92
N ASN A 217 -3.42 20.34 -5.51
CA ASN A 217 -4.22 19.85 -4.37
C ASN A 217 -5.31 18.81 -4.74
N LYS A 218 -5.29 18.27 -5.96
CA LYS A 218 -6.29 17.28 -6.41
C LYS A 218 -5.63 16.19 -7.24
N ASN A 219 -5.75 14.95 -6.76
CA ASN A 219 -5.47 13.77 -7.57
C ASN A 219 -6.71 13.40 -8.39
N LYS A 220 -6.67 13.65 -9.70
CA LYS A 220 -7.83 13.40 -10.59
C LYS A 220 -8.20 11.91 -10.62
N TYR A 221 -7.21 11.02 -10.72
CA TYR A 221 -7.45 9.58 -10.76
C TYR A 221 -8.18 9.07 -9.51
N LEU A 222 -7.70 9.46 -8.31
CA LEU A 222 -8.35 9.06 -7.06
C LEU A 222 -9.74 9.69 -6.89
N CYS A 223 -9.95 10.90 -7.40
CA CYS A 223 -11.27 11.54 -7.44
C CYS A 223 -12.23 10.74 -8.32
N ASP A 224 -11.83 10.42 -9.55
CA ASP A 224 -12.64 9.67 -10.50
C ASP A 224 -12.94 8.25 -9.96
N LEU A 225 -11.96 7.62 -9.30
CA LEU A 225 -12.12 6.32 -8.65
C LEU A 225 -13.08 6.35 -7.45
N ALA A 226 -13.01 7.38 -6.61
CA ALA A 226 -13.97 7.55 -5.52
C ALA A 226 -15.39 7.78 -6.06
N SER A 227 -15.55 8.61 -7.09
CA SER A 227 -16.84 8.83 -7.77
C SER A 227 -17.39 7.57 -8.43
N ALA A 228 -16.55 6.78 -9.12
CA ALA A 228 -16.98 5.53 -9.73
C ALA A 228 -17.51 4.53 -8.70
N ARG A 229 -16.90 4.46 -7.51
CA ARG A 229 -17.40 3.59 -6.42
C ARG A 229 -18.76 4.03 -5.89
N MET A 230 -19.08 5.32 -5.89
CA MET A 230 -20.40 5.81 -5.50
C MET A 230 -21.48 5.41 -6.48
N ASN A 231 -21.20 5.50 -7.78
CA ASN A 231 -22.19 5.24 -8.82
C ASN A 231 -22.55 3.76 -8.96
N HIS A 232 -21.78 2.86 -8.35
CA HIS A 232 -21.91 1.41 -8.48
C HIS A 232 -22.18 0.69 -7.14
N ASN A 233 -22.35 1.44 -6.05
CA ASN A 233 -22.88 0.96 -4.78
C ASN A 233 -24.40 1.16 -4.74
#